data_AF-A0A183G4J4-F1
#
_entry.id   AF-A0A183G4J4-F1
#
_cell.length_a   1.000
_cell.length_b   1.000
_cell.length_c   1.000
_cell.angle_alpha   90.00
_cell.angle_beta   90.00
_cell.angle_gamma   90.00
#
_symmetry.space_group_name_H-M   'P 1'
#
loop_
_entity.id
_entity.type
_entity.pdbx_description
1 polymer ?
#
loop_
_entity_poly.entity_id
_entity_poly.type
_entity_poly.pdbx_seq_one_letter_code
_entity_poly.pdbx_strand_id
1 'polypeptide(L)'
;MEGLVGLGGKSEPGTWYRVHATVAPPPTALHAPILLPSRHVHFRASSNIDVGCELVARLLNDSRTRFRALIESHSGDMLGSEIFTAESVKKIRRARSVGEGVVAFFSQIVSELDQPNALDLIKLQSQSLGASHFRMKVWFQAENWLCVKNCLLETIISGLSVKSE
;
A
#
# COMPACT_ATOMS: atom_id res chain seq x y z
N MET A 1 -28.25 15.60 4.89
CA MET A 1 -27.48 14.80 3.91
C MET A 1 -26.29 15.65 3.53
N GLU A 2 -25.28 15.66 4.39
CA GLU A 2 -24.14 16.58 4.26
C GLU A 2 -22.98 15.84 3.61
N GLY A 3 -22.55 16.36 2.46
CA GLY A 3 -21.45 15.84 1.69
C GLY A 3 -20.11 16.18 2.33
N LEU A 4 -19.23 15.19 2.44
CA LEU A 4 -17.83 15.46 2.70
C LEU A 4 -17.19 16.03 1.44
N VAL A 5 -16.97 17.33 1.56
CA VAL A 5 -16.32 18.27 0.65
C VAL A 5 -15.06 17.66 0.03
N GLY A 6 -15.04 17.65 -1.30
CA GLY A 6 -13.84 17.36 -2.07
C GLY A 6 -12.72 18.31 -1.67
N LEU A 7 -11.57 17.74 -1.31
CA LEU A 7 -10.35 18.52 -1.13
C LEU A 7 -9.95 19.07 -2.50
N GLY A 8 -10.10 20.39 -2.61
CA GLY A 8 -10.03 21.17 -3.84
C GLY A 8 -8.77 20.91 -4.66
N GLY A 9 -9.01 20.59 -5.93
CA GLY A 9 -8.02 20.46 -6.97
C GLY A 9 -8.71 19.83 -8.17
N LYS A 10 -9.41 20.64 -8.97
CA LYS A 10 -9.91 20.20 -10.28
C LYS A 10 -8.70 19.93 -11.16
N SER A 11 -8.17 18.71 -11.11
CA SER A 11 -7.32 18.20 -12.17
C SER A 11 -8.22 17.51 -13.19
N GLU A 12 -8.08 17.91 -14.45
CA GLU A 12 -8.87 17.37 -15.55
C GLU A 12 -8.65 15.84 -15.67
N PRO A 13 -9.67 15.08 -16.13
CA PRO A 13 -9.52 13.65 -16.39
C PRO A 13 -8.49 13.46 -17.53
N GLY A 14 -7.23 13.18 -17.17
CA GLY A 14 -6.16 12.93 -18.14
C GLY A 14 -4.76 13.41 -17.74
N THR A 15 -4.63 14.31 -16.75
CA THR A 15 -3.33 14.92 -16.43
C THR A 15 -2.39 13.99 -15.64
N TRP A 16 -2.91 12.98 -14.96
CA TRP A 16 -2.13 12.12 -14.05
C TRP A 16 -1.30 11.02 -14.73
N TYR A 17 -1.55 10.72 -16.00
CA TYR A 17 -0.79 9.71 -16.74
C TYR A 17 0.51 10.25 -17.37
N ARG A 18 0.82 11.53 -17.17
CA ARG A 18 2.07 12.16 -17.66
C ARG A 18 3.04 12.45 -16.52
N VAL A 19 3.21 11.51 -15.59
CA VAL A 19 4.44 11.47 -14.80
C VAL A 19 5.50 10.86 -15.71
N HIS A 20 6.45 11.69 -16.12
CA HIS A 20 7.56 11.38 -17.00
C HIS A 20 8.15 9.98 -16.75
N ALA A 21 7.94 9.06 -17.69
CA ALA A 21 8.68 7.80 -17.82
C ALA A 21 10.11 8.06 -18.33
N THR A 22 10.81 9.02 -17.72
CA THR A 22 12.24 9.30 -17.96
C THR A 22 12.95 9.35 -16.62
N VAL A 23 12.87 8.25 -15.87
CA VAL A 23 13.89 7.93 -14.88
C VAL A 23 14.61 6.73 -15.44
N ALA A 24 15.74 6.98 -16.11
CA ALA A 24 16.67 5.90 -16.41
C ALA A 24 17.02 5.22 -15.08
N PRO A 25 16.98 3.88 -14.99
CA PRO A 25 17.35 3.21 -13.76
C PRO A 25 18.79 3.63 -13.38
N PRO A 26 19.05 3.96 -12.11
CA PRO A 26 20.40 4.33 -11.70
C PRO A 26 21.36 3.17 -12.02
N PRO A 27 22.60 3.44 -12.50
CA PRO A 27 23.56 2.41 -12.92
C PRO A 27 23.89 1.37 -11.83
N THR A 28 23.58 1.67 -10.57
CA THR A 28 23.74 0.77 -9.43
C THR A 28 22.72 -0.38 -9.38
N ALA A 29 21.63 -0.34 -10.15
CA ALA A 29 20.67 -1.45 -10.25
C ALA A 29 21.22 -2.68 -11.01
N LEU A 30 22.32 -2.52 -11.77
CA LEU A 30 22.95 -3.59 -12.55
C LEU A 30 23.97 -4.42 -11.75
N HIS A 31 24.34 -3.99 -10.54
CA HIS A 31 25.43 -4.59 -9.76
C HIS A 31 25.06 -4.91 -8.31
N ALA A 32 23.81 -5.26 -8.02
CA ALA A 32 23.44 -5.82 -6.73
C ALA A 32 23.47 -7.37 -6.78
N PRO A 33 24.58 -8.04 -6.43
CA PRO A 33 24.53 -9.45 -6.09
C PRO A 33 23.94 -9.57 -4.68
N ILE A 34 22.68 -9.99 -4.57
CA ILE A 34 22.14 -10.89 -3.53
C ILE A 34 20.81 -11.40 -4.09
N LEU A 35 20.86 -12.56 -4.75
CA LEU A 35 19.71 -13.33 -5.20
C LEU A 35 19.06 -14.01 -3.99
N LEU A 36 18.32 -13.24 -3.19
CA LEU A 36 17.11 -13.81 -2.61
C LEU A 36 16.00 -13.49 -3.60
N PRO A 37 15.33 -14.48 -4.21
CA PRO A 37 14.19 -14.21 -5.07
C PRO A 37 13.23 -13.29 -4.32
N SER A 38 12.72 -12.23 -4.95
CA SER A 38 11.81 -11.26 -4.31
C SER A 38 10.65 -11.93 -3.56
N ARG A 39 10.25 -13.12 -4.03
CA ARG A 39 9.34 -14.07 -3.36
C ARG A 39 9.79 -14.49 -1.95
N HIS A 40 11.06 -14.83 -1.75
CA HIS A 40 11.61 -15.23 -0.45
C HIS A 40 11.58 -14.09 0.57
N VAL A 41 11.84 -12.85 0.15
CA VAL A 41 11.80 -11.67 1.04
C VAL A 41 10.37 -11.42 1.52
N HIS A 42 9.40 -11.39 0.59
CA HIS A 42 7.99 -11.23 0.94
C HIS A 42 7.47 -12.39 1.81
N PHE A 43 7.82 -13.62 1.44
CA PHE A 43 7.42 -14.81 2.19
C PHE A 43 7.95 -14.81 3.62
N ARG A 44 9.23 -14.48 3.81
CA ARG A 44 9.88 -14.41 5.13
C ARG A 44 9.30 -13.30 6.01
N ALA A 45 9.00 -12.13 5.45
CA ALA A 45 8.34 -11.08 6.22
C ALA A 45 6.92 -11.51 6.64
N SER A 46 6.17 -12.11 5.71
CA SER A 46 4.79 -12.57 5.95
C SER A 46 4.70 -13.76 6.89
N SER A 47 5.77 -14.55 7.05
CA SER A 47 5.84 -15.64 8.03
C SER A 47 6.11 -15.15 9.45
N ASN A 48 6.70 -13.96 9.59
CA ASN A 48 7.11 -13.41 10.90
C ASN A 48 6.08 -12.45 11.48
N ILE A 49 5.37 -11.71 10.63
CA ILE A 49 4.37 -10.72 11.03
C ILE A 49 3.16 -10.73 10.10
N ASP A 50 2.02 -10.26 10.60
CA ASP A 50 0.86 -9.93 9.77
C ASP A 50 1.10 -8.59 9.07
N VAL A 51 1.80 -8.63 7.92
CA VAL A 51 2.21 -7.45 7.14
C VAL A 51 1.02 -6.52 6.85
N GLY A 52 -0.16 -7.08 6.57
CA GLY A 52 -1.37 -6.31 6.25
C GLY A 52 -1.86 -5.53 7.47
N CYS A 53 -2.03 -6.18 8.61
CA CYS A 53 -2.49 -5.52 9.83
C CYS A 53 -1.45 -4.55 10.39
N GLU A 54 -0.17 -4.88 10.31
CA GLU A 54 0.96 -4.04 10.73
C GLU A 54 1.10 -2.77 9.89
N LEU A 55 0.93 -2.88 8.58
CA LEU A 55 0.88 -1.72 7.68
C LEU A 55 -0.28 -0.79 8.04
N VAL A 56 -1.48 -1.37 8.18
CA VAL A 56 -2.69 -0.60 8.45
C VAL A 56 -2.61 0.08 9.82
N ALA A 57 -2.05 -0.57 10.83
CA ALA A 57 -1.79 0.03 12.13
C ALA A 57 -0.88 1.26 12.01
N ARG A 58 0.22 1.16 11.25
CA ARG A 58 1.10 2.32 10.98
C ARG A 58 0.37 3.45 10.27
N LEU A 59 -0.44 3.14 9.26
CA LEU A 59 -1.23 4.16 8.53
C LEU A 59 -2.27 4.84 9.42
N LEU A 60 -2.94 4.11 10.31
CA LEU A 60 -3.90 4.66 11.27
C LEU A 60 -3.23 5.58 12.30
N ASN A 61 -1.98 5.29 12.66
CA ASN A 61 -1.18 6.10 13.59
C ASN A 61 -0.46 7.28 12.90
N ASP A 62 -0.38 7.31 11.57
CA ASP A 62 0.25 8.39 10.81
C ASP A 62 -0.77 9.48 10.44
N SER A 63 -0.73 10.58 11.20
CA SER A 63 -1.63 11.73 11.03
C SER A 63 -1.52 12.42 9.67
N ARG A 64 -0.41 12.24 8.94
CA ARG A 64 -0.19 12.85 7.62
C ARG A 64 -1.04 12.22 6.53
N THR A 65 -1.41 10.94 6.69
CA THR A 65 -2.06 10.14 5.65
C THR A 65 -3.56 10.38 5.53
N ARG A 66 -4.18 10.99 6.55
CA ARG A 66 -5.65 11.08 6.74
C ARG A 66 -6.37 9.73 6.65
N PHE A 67 -5.63 8.61 6.74
CA PHE A 67 -6.15 7.27 6.51
C PHE A 67 -7.22 6.90 7.55
N ARG A 68 -7.05 7.36 8.79
CA ARG A 68 -8.05 7.20 9.85
C ARG A 68 -9.41 7.80 9.49
N ALA A 69 -9.45 9.06 9.06
CA ALA A 69 -10.69 9.71 8.64
C ALA A 69 -11.33 9.02 7.42
N LEU A 70 -10.50 8.46 6.53
CA LEU A 70 -10.98 7.67 5.40
C LEU A 70 -11.66 6.38 5.85
N ILE A 71 -11.10 5.67 6.83
CA ILE A 71 -11.73 4.47 7.39
C ILE A 71 -13.06 4.83 8.06
N GLU A 72 -13.06 5.83 8.95
CA GLU A 72 -14.26 6.27 9.68
C GLU A 72 -15.41 6.65 8.74
N SER A 73 -15.12 7.40 7.66
CA SER A 73 -16.12 7.81 6.67
C SER A 73 -16.74 6.65 5.88
N HIS A 74 -16.06 5.50 5.79
CA HIS A 74 -16.52 4.34 5.02
C HIS A 74 -16.98 3.17 5.89
N SER A 75 -16.57 3.10 7.16
CA SER A 75 -17.07 2.11 8.11
C SER A 75 -18.29 2.59 8.87
N GLY A 76 -18.45 3.91 9.07
CA GLY A 76 -19.44 4.46 10.00
C GLY A 76 -19.05 4.32 11.47
N ASP A 77 -17.88 3.72 11.74
CA ASP A 77 -17.32 3.56 13.08
C ASP A 77 -16.44 4.76 13.42
N MET A 78 -16.55 5.31 14.63
CA MET A 78 -15.56 6.25 15.13
C MET A 78 -14.37 5.48 15.69
N LEU A 79 -13.18 5.74 15.14
CA LEU A 79 -11.96 5.17 15.66
C LEU A 79 -11.50 6.05 16.83
N GLY A 80 -11.26 5.45 18.00
CA GLY A 80 -10.77 6.17 19.19
C GLY A 80 -9.36 6.73 19.00
N SER A 81 -8.89 7.59 19.90
CA SER A 81 -7.55 8.21 19.83
C SER A 81 -6.40 7.30 20.27
N GLU A 82 -6.67 6.03 20.52
CA GLU A 82 -5.68 5.05 20.95
C GLU A 82 -4.68 4.74 19.84
N ILE A 83 -3.49 4.28 20.25
CA ILE A 83 -2.47 3.80 19.31
C ILE A 83 -2.95 2.44 18.76
N PHE A 84 -3.07 2.34 17.44
CA PHE A 84 -3.47 1.10 16.79
C PHE A 84 -2.30 0.13 16.72
N THR A 85 -2.55 -1.12 17.08
CA THR A 85 -1.64 -2.26 16.85
C THR A 85 -2.24 -3.19 15.79
N ALA A 86 -1.47 -4.15 15.28
CA ALA A 86 -2.01 -5.17 14.38
C ALA A 86 -3.22 -5.91 14.99
N GLU A 87 -3.18 -6.20 16.29
CA GLU A 87 -4.30 -6.84 17.00
C GLU A 87 -5.56 -5.95 17.07
N SER A 88 -5.39 -4.63 17.22
CA SER A 88 -6.50 -3.69 17.14
C SER A 88 -7.10 -3.64 15.73
N VAL A 89 -6.26 -3.69 14.69
CA VAL A 89 -6.70 -3.68 13.29
C VAL A 89 -7.55 -4.91 12.95
N LYS A 90 -7.19 -6.10 13.46
CA LYS A 90 -7.95 -7.34 13.22
C LYS A 90 -9.41 -7.26 13.66
N LYS A 91 -9.72 -6.39 14.63
CA LYS A 91 -11.07 -6.15 15.18
C LYS A 91 -11.88 -5.15 14.34
N ILE A 92 -11.22 -4.32 13.53
CA ILE A 92 -11.86 -3.29 12.70
C ILE A 92 -12.06 -3.85 11.30
N ARG A 93 -13.28 -4.29 10.98
CA ARG A 93 -13.60 -5.01 9.72
C ARG A 93 -13.07 -4.30 8.47
N ARG A 94 -13.29 -2.99 8.36
CA ARG A 94 -12.85 -2.22 7.18
C ARG A 94 -11.33 -2.12 7.09
N ALA A 95 -10.66 -1.86 8.23
CA ALA A 95 -9.20 -1.73 8.29
C ALA A 95 -8.53 -3.07 7.94
N ARG A 96 -9.02 -4.19 8.50
CA ARG A 96 -8.57 -5.54 8.16
C ARG A 96 -8.72 -5.85 6.67
N SER A 97 -9.88 -5.54 6.08
CA SER A 97 -10.13 -5.76 4.65
C SER A 97 -9.18 -4.96 3.76
N VAL A 98 -8.78 -3.74 4.16
CA VAL A 98 -7.74 -2.99 3.45
C VAL A 98 -6.39 -3.70 3.55
N GLY A 99 -6.00 -4.16 4.74
CA GLY A 99 -4.76 -4.91 4.94
C GLY A 99 -4.69 -6.18 4.08
N GLU A 100 -5.76 -6.98 4.06
CA GLU A 100 -5.91 -8.16 3.21
C GLU A 100 -5.76 -7.82 1.72
N GLY A 101 -6.43 -6.74 1.28
CA GLY A 101 -6.35 -6.28 -0.12
C GLY A 101 -4.93 -5.84 -0.53
N VAL A 102 -4.21 -5.16 0.37
CA VAL A 102 -2.81 -4.77 0.13
C VAL A 102 -1.93 -6.02 0.00
N VAL A 103 -2.01 -6.95 0.96
CA VAL A 103 -1.21 -8.19 0.91
C VAL A 103 -1.52 -9.00 -0.34
N ALA A 104 -2.79 -9.13 -0.72
CA ALA A 104 -3.20 -9.83 -1.94
C ALA A 104 -2.60 -9.18 -3.20
N PHE A 105 -2.68 -7.85 -3.31
CA PHE A 105 -2.11 -7.11 -4.43
C PHE A 105 -0.58 -7.30 -4.52
N PHE A 106 0.14 -7.13 -3.42
CA PHE A 106 1.60 -7.29 -3.44
C PHE A 106 2.04 -8.74 -3.66
N SER A 107 1.31 -9.72 -3.12
CA SER A 107 1.57 -11.13 -3.40
C SER A 107 1.43 -11.43 -4.88
N GLN A 108 0.42 -10.85 -5.53
CA GLN A 108 0.23 -10.97 -6.97
C GLN A 108 1.39 -10.33 -7.74
N ILE A 109 1.77 -9.08 -7.42
CA ILE A 109 2.91 -8.39 -8.07
C ILE A 109 4.20 -9.21 -7.91
N VAL A 110 4.47 -9.71 -6.71
CA VAL A 110 5.66 -10.54 -6.43
C VAL A 110 5.64 -11.85 -7.22
N SER A 111 4.46 -12.41 -7.49
CA SER A 111 4.33 -13.60 -8.34
C SER A 111 4.67 -13.31 -9.81
N GLU A 112 4.46 -12.08 -10.28
CA GLU A 112 4.70 -11.67 -11.67
C GLU A 112 6.16 -11.30 -11.96
N LEU A 113 6.96 -11.01 -10.93
CA LEU A 113 8.36 -10.58 -11.09
C LEU A 113 9.25 -11.60 -11.83
N ASP A 114 8.89 -12.88 -11.77
CA ASP A 114 9.65 -13.95 -12.45
C ASP A 114 9.20 -14.17 -13.91
N GLN A 115 8.18 -13.43 -14.38
CA GLN A 115 7.66 -13.56 -15.74
C GLN A 115 8.48 -12.73 -16.74
N PRO A 116 8.68 -13.21 -17.98
CA PRO A 116 9.44 -12.48 -19.01
C PRO A 116 8.79 -11.13 -19.38
N ASN A 117 7.48 -10.97 -19.15
CA ASN A 117 6.70 -9.75 -19.37
C ASN A 117 6.28 -9.06 -18.06
N ALA A 118 7.03 -9.24 -16.97
CA ALA A 118 6.70 -8.70 -15.64
C ALA A 118 6.29 -7.22 -15.64
N LEU A 119 7.01 -6.37 -16.39
CA LEU A 119 6.72 -4.93 -16.45
C LEU A 119 5.32 -4.62 -16.98
N ASP A 120 4.89 -5.31 -18.05
CA ASP A 120 3.58 -5.10 -18.65
C ASP A 120 2.46 -5.60 -17.74
N LEU A 121 2.67 -6.75 -17.08
CA LEU A 121 1.74 -7.31 -16.11
C LEU A 121 1.55 -6.36 -14.91
N ILE A 122 2.65 -5.94 -14.28
CA ILE A 122 2.64 -5.03 -13.14
C ILE A 122 1.97 -3.70 -13.49
N LYS A 123 2.23 -3.17 -14.69
CA LYS A 123 1.59 -1.94 -15.19
C LYS A 123 0.09 -2.12 -15.32
N LEU A 124 -0.36 -3.20 -15.96
CA LEU A 124 -1.79 -3.49 -16.14
C LEU A 124 -2.51 -3.64 -14.79
N GLN A 125 -1.89 -4.35 -13.85
CA GLN A 125 -2.44 -4.52 -12.50
C GLN A 125 -2.54 -3.21 -11.73
N SER A 126 -1.48 -2.40 -11.78
CA SER A 126 -1.46 -1.09 -11.11
C SER A 126 -2.52 -0.14 -11.70
N GLN A 127 -2.73 -0.17 -13.02
CA GLN A 127 -3.79 0.60 -13.69
C GLN A 127 -5.19 0.11 -13.27
N SER A 128 -5.40 -1.21 -13.21
CA SER A 128 -6.67 -1.79 -12.75
C SER A 128 -6.98 -1.39 -11.30
N LEU A 129 -5.97 -1.43 -10.41
CA LEU A 129 -6.10 -1.00 -9.02
C LEU A 129 -6.47 0.48 -8.92
N GLY A 130 -5.81 1.35 -9.69
CA GLY A 130 -6.13 2.77 -9.75
C GLY A 130 -7.56 3.03 -10.24
N ALA A 131 -8.00 2.34 -11.30
CA ALA A 131 -9.36 2.42 -11.81
C ALA A 131 -10.41 1.93 -10.81
N SER A 132 -10.07 0.95 -9.95
CA SER A 132 -10.93 0.50 -8.86
C SER A 132 -11.09 1.58 -7.79
N HIS A 133 -9.99 2.18 -7.32
CA HIS A 133 -10.01 3.28 -6.34
C HIS A 133 -10.82 4.48 -6.83
N PHE A 134 -10.66 4.84 -8.11
CA PHE A 134 -11.46 5.87 -8.76
C PHE A 134 -12.97 5.55 -8.70
N ARG A 135 -13.38 4.33 -9.05
CA ARG A 135 -14.78 3.88 -9.02
C ARG A 135 -15.37 3.88 -7.60
N MET A 136 -14.57 3.52 -6.61
CA MET A 136 -14.95 3.54 -5.19
C MET A 136 -15.05 4.96 -4.61
N LYS A 137 -14.70 5.99 -5.39
CA LYS A 137 -14.57 7.38 -4.93
C LYS A 137 -13.62 7.53 -3.75
N VAL A 138 -12.60 6.68 -3.67
CA VAL A 138 -11.52 6.75 -2.70
C VAL A 138 -10.29 7.25 -3.44
N TRP A 139 -10.01 8.55 -3.29
CA TRP A 139 -8.98 9.25 -4.05
C TRP A 139 -7.81 9.54 -3.11
N PHE A 140 -6.72 8.81 -3.32
CA PHE A 140 -5.46 9.16 -2.71
C PHE A 140 -4.73 10.13 -3.63
N GLN A 141 -4.31 11.28 -3.08
CA GLN A 141 -3.31 12.10 -3.74
C GLN A 141 -1.98 11.34 -3.82
N ALA A 142 -1.06 11.78 -4.67
CA ALA A 142 0.23 11.10 -4.88
C ALA A 142 1.00 10.93 -3.55
N GLU A 143 0.88 11.91 -2.67
CA GLU A 143 1.49 11.96 -1.34
C GLU A 143 0.96 10.84 -0.43
N ASN A 144 -0.33 10.51 -0.52
CA ASN A 144 -0.93 9.44 0.27
C ASN A 144 -0.43 8.07 -0.20
N TRP A 145 -0.27 7.88 -1.52
CA TRP A 145 0.34 6.66 -2.07
C TRP A 145 1.80 6.52 -1.66
N LEU A 146 2.53 7.64 -1.58
CA LEU A 146 3.91 7.64 -1.09
C LEU A 146 3.99 7.21 0.38
N CYS A 147 3.06 7.68 1.23
CA CYS A 147 2.95 7.22 2.61
C CYS A 147 2.68 5.71 2.69
N VAL A 148 1.73 5.18 1.90
CA VAL A 148 1.45 3.73 1.86
C VAL A 148 2.70 2.93 1.47
N LYS A 149 3.43 3.39 0.44
CA LYS A 149 4.68 2.77 0.02
C LYS A 149 5.72 2.75 1.14
N ASN A 150 5.93 3.88 1.80
CA ASN A 150 6.94 4.00 2.85
C ASN A 150 6.57 3.14 4.07
N CYS A 151 5.31 3.17 4.52
CA CYS A 151 4.85 2.33 5.63
C CYS A 151 4.95 0.84 5.30
N LEU A 152 4.71 0.44 4.05
CA LEU A 152 4.87 -0.95 3.63
C LEU A 152 6.33 -1.40 3.68
N LEU A 153 7.24 -0.58 3.14
CA LEU A 153 8.68 -0.86 3.18
C LEU A 153 9.16 -0.99 4.63
N GLU A 154 8.78 -0.06 5.51
CA GLU A 154 9.11 -0.12 6.93
C GLU A 154 8.55 -1.38 7.60
N THR A 155 7.32 -1.78 7.25
CA THR A 155 6.68 -3.00 7.78
C THR A 155 7.43 -4.24 7.35
N ILE A 156 7.76 -4.37 6.06
CA ILE A 156 8.52 -5.51 5.52
C ILE A 156 9.91 -5.58 6.19
N ILE A 157 10.62 -4.45 6.27
CA ILE A 157 11.94 -4.38 6.92
C ILE A 157 11.85 -4.79 8.39
N SER A 158 10.81 -4.33 9.10
CA SER A 158 10.55 -4.73 10.49
C SER A 158 10.36 -6.25 10.58
N GLY A 159 9.51 -6.83 9.72
CA GLY A 159 9.25 -8.28 9.71
C GLY A 159 10.48 -9.13 9.40
N LEU A 160 11.36 -8.66 8.51
CA LEU A 160 12.64 -9.32 8.21
C LEU A 160 13.66 -9.21 9.36
N SER A 161 13.54 -8.19 10.20
CA SER A 161 14.45 -7.93 11.33
C SER A 161 14.05 -8.69 12.59
N VAL A 162 12.85 -9.30 12.63
CA VAL A 162 12.46 -10.23 13.69
C VAL A 162 13.40 -11.44 13.62
N LYS A 163 14.28 -11.58 14.61
CA LYS A 163 15.15 -12.74 14.73
C LYS A 163 14.27 -13.97 14.93
N SER A 164 14.47 -14.99 14.10
CA SER A 164 13.97 -16.34 14.38
C SER A 164 14.68 -16.85 15.63
N GLU A 165 13.96 -16.90 16.75
CA GLU A 165 14.37 -17.67 17.95
C GLU A 165 14.37 -19.17 17.67
#